data_AF-A0A3S1JXM5-F1
#
_entry.id   AF-A0A3S1JXM5-F1
#
_cell.length_a   1.000
_cell.length_b   1.000
_cell.length_c   1.000
_cell.angle_alpha   90.00
_cell.angle_beta   90.00
_cell.angle_gamma   90.00
#
_symmetry.space_group_name_H-M   'P 1'
#
loop_
_entity.id
_entity.type
_entity.pdbx_description
1 polymer ?
#
loop_
_entity_poly.entity_id
_entity_poly.type
_entity_poly.pdbx_seq_one_letter_code
_entity_poly.pdbx_strand_id
1 'polypeptide(L)'
;MIVALDRTIDRFLEVSDHRPILLRLAATAPADAAPSVSQPLTEDEARRLSRGLRRRNEPAAGARTLAEARARLADRSTYYDAAADAVVREAYWTGISAGTAGFTQTVAGTLKQTHTTPLNYEPSKHVYPWVDVRPNAMVQSIYSGFEATPEYFIQADAEVERLRTEAREALLERGVLESTEMEAMLEAQFQYNCEHVVPQSWFGKKEPMRGDLHHLFSCEPRCNSFRSNYPLVQHEFERTMQDCGRVEDDAFEPKGGKGAVARATLYFMLRYPGYVGRRYAGQRLKTLLAWHAQYAPDEWEKHRNAAIYVLQGNRNPLIDFPEWALRLQFEG
;
A
#
# COMPACT_ATOMS: atom_id res chain seq x y z
N MET A 1 59.33 37.76 6.07
CA MET A 1 59.13 36.75 7.12
C MET A 1 58.34 35.62 6.50
N ILE A 2 59.05 34.51 6.28
CA ILE A 2 58.59 33.27 5.66
C ILE A 2 57.70 32.53 6.66
N VAL A 3 56.51 32.08 6.26
CA VAL A 3 56.00 30.75 6.60
C VAL A 3 55.14 30.27 5.44
N ALA A 4 55.68 29.31 4.69
CA ALA A 4 54.91 28.38 3.87
C ALA A 4 54.17 27.40 4.78
N LEU A 5 52.95 27.01 4.43
CA LEU A 5 52.40 25.75 4.92
C LEU A 5 51.79 24.98 3.74
N ASP A 6 52.67 24.13 3.21
CA ASP A 6 52.34 22.90 2.52
C ASP A 6 51.53 21.97 3.45
N ARG A 7 50.45 21.37 2.93
CA ARG A 7 49.81 20.18 3.46
C ARG A 7 49.30 19.32 2.30
N THR A 8 50.23 18.63 1.67
CA THR A 8 49.98 17.35 1.00
C THR A 8 49.17 16.39 1.89
N ILE A 9 47.97 16.06 1.42
CA ILE A 9 47.30 14.75 1.37
C ILE A 9 47.79 13.69 2.37
N ASP A 10 46.87 13.14 3.18
CA ASP A 10 46.66 11.68 3.18
C ASP A 10 45.28 11.23 3.71
N ARG A 11 44.55 10.60 2.76
CA ARG A 11 43.53 9.54 2.86
C ARG A 11 42.31 9.72 3.79
N PHE A 12 41.11 9.76 3.19
CA PHE A 12 40.30 8.56 2.93
C PHE A 12 39.15 8.93 1.98
N LEU A 13 39.03 8.22 0.85
CA LEU A 13 37.79 7.80 0.18
C LEU A 13 38.19 6.97 -1.06
N GLU A 14 38.34 5.66 -0.87
CA GLU A 14 38.37 4.69 -1.97
C GLU A 14 36.98 4.66 -2.64
N VAL A 15 36.89 5.25 -3.84
CA VAL A 15 36.70 4.58 -5.15
C VAL A 15 36.24 3.11 -5.02
N SER A 16 35.24 2.55 -5.69
CA SER A 16 34.38 2.89 -6.83
C SER A 16 33.36 1.73 -6.92
N ASP A 17 32.17 1.96 -7.46
CA ASP A 17 31.79 1.28 -8.71
C ASP A 17 30.35 1.59 -9.14
N HIS A 18 30.32 2.24 -10.31
CA HIS A 18 29.31 2.11 -11.35
C HIS A 18 27.91 2.71 -11.10
N ARG A 19 27.81 4.01 -11.36
CA ARG A 19 26.60 4.59 -11.97
C ARG A 19 26.96 5.30 -13.29
N PRO A 20 26.72 4.66 -14.45
CA PRO A 20 26.52 5.37 -15.72
C PRO A 20 25.01 5.58 -15.96
N ILE A 21 24.47 6.60 -16.61
CA ILE A 21 24.98 7.76 -17.35
C ILE A 21 23.81 8.78 -17.34
N LEU A 22 24.10 10.04 -17.03
CA LEU A 22 23.21 11.18 -17.31
C LEU A 22 23.47 11.59 -18.76
N LEU A 23 22.57 11.23 -19.68
CA LEU A 23 22.64 11.66 -21.08
C LEU A 23 22.19 13.14 -21.16
N ARG A 24 23.17 14.05 -21.28
CA ARG A 24 22.93 15.40 -21.81
C ARG A 24 23.44 15.44 -23.25
N LEU A 25 22.53 15.43 -24.22
CA LEU A 25 22.84 15.86 -25.58
C LEU A 25 22.78 17.39 -25.62
N ALA A 26 23.96 18.01 -25.69
CA ALA A 26 24.11 19.40 -26.08
C ALA A 26 24.07 19.49 -27.60
N ALA A 27 23.14 20.27 -28.14
CA ALA A 27 23.28 20.90 -29.46
C ALA A 27 23.75 22.34 -29.22
N THR A 28 24.89 22.67 -29.83
CA THR A 28 25.66 23.91 -29.67
C THR A 28 25.03 25.10 -30.38
N ALA A 29 24.92 26.23 -29.67
CA ALA A 29 25.04 27.60 -30.19
C ALA A 29 25.37 28.56 -29.02
N PRO A 30 26.06 29.70 -29.25
CA PRO A 30 27.15 30.16 -28.40
C PRO A 30 26.72 30.97 -27.18
N ALA A 31 27.64 30.98 -26.21
CA ALA A 31 27.57 31.68 -24.94
C ALA A 31 27.47 33.21 -25.14
N ASP A 32 26.50 33.82 -24.46
CA ASP A 32 26.73 35.02 -23.65
C ASP A 32 25.58 35.23 -22.65
N ALA A 33 25.96 35.60 -21.43
CA ALA A 33 25.15 36.01 -20.26
C ALA A 33 24.26 34.96 -19.55
N ALA A 34 24.73 34.51 -18.38
CA ALA A 34 23.88 33.87 -17.37
C ALA A 34 22.99 34.93 -16.67
N PRO A 35 21.68 34.68 -16.46
CA PRO A 35 20.91 35.35 -15.43
C PRO A 35 20.85 34.51 -14.15
N SER A 36 21.03 35.20 -13.03
CA SER A 36 21.02 34.70 -11.65
C SER A 36 19.67 34.12 -11.23
N VAL A 37 19.73 33.09 -10.38
CA VAL A 37 18.61 32.53 -9.63
C VAL A 37 18.15 33.49 -8.52
N SER A 38 16.84 33.45 -8.23
CA SER A 38 16.12 33.85 -6.99
C SER A 38 15.39 35.20 -6.97
N GLN A 39 14.09 35.16 -7.29
CA GLN A 39 13.09 35.90 -6.52
C GLN A 39 11.94 34.95 -6.13
N PRO A 40 11.46 34.97 -4.87
CA PRO A 40 10.27 34.23 -4.49
C PRO A 40 9.03 34.82 -5.16
N LEU A 41 8.07 33.96 -5.51
CA LEU A 41 6.76 34.35 -6.04
C LEU A 41 6.09 35.33 -5.08
N THR A 42 5.50 36.42 -5.61
CA THR A 42 4.71 37.32 -4.78
C THR A 42 3.45 36.60 -4.27
N GLU A 43 2.93 37.00 -3.11
CA GLU A 43 1.71 36.38 -2.56
C GLU A 43 0.50 36.46 -3.51
N ASP A 44 0.43 37.47 -4.38
CA ASP A 44 -0.66 37.61 -5.34
C ASP A 44 -0.48 36.67 -6.55
N GLU A 45 0.77 36.43 -6.98
CA GLU A 45 1.10 35.42 -7.99
C GLU A 45 0.89 33.99 -7.46
N ALA A 46 1.31 33.72 -6.22
CA ALA A 46 1.05 32.45 -5.55
C ALA A 46 -0.46 32.19 -5.38
N ARG A 47 -1.26 33.23 -5.07
CA ARG A 47 -2.73 33.15 -4.99
C ARG A 47 -3.40 32.98 -6.36
N ARG A 48 -2.88 33.61 -7.42
CA ARG A 48 -3.40 33.46 -8.79
C ARG A 48 -3.07 32.09 -9.38
N LEU A 49 -1.87 31.57 -9.14
CA LEU A 49 -1.47 30.20 -9.50
C LEU A 49 -2.31 29.16 -8.75
N SER A 50 -2.50 29.32 -7.45
CA SER A 50 -3.34 28.41 -6.65
C SER A 50 -4.84 28.49 -6.96
N ARG A 51 -5.37 29.66 -7.38
CA ARG A 51 -6.74 29.77 -7.92
C ARG A 51 -6.88 29.22 -9.35
N GLY A 52 -5.85 29.35 -10.18
CA GLY A 52 -5.80 28.80 -11.54
C GLY A 52 -5.70 27.28 -11.56
N LEU A 53 -4.94 26.69 -10.63
CA LEU A 53 -4.81 25.26 -10.42
C LEU A 53 -6.10 24.63 -9.86
N ARG A 54 -6.83 25.33 -8.99
CA ARG A 54 -8.12 24.87 -8.45
C ARG A 54 -9.28 24.85 -9.47
N ARG A 55 -9.14 25.51 -10.62
CA ARG A 55 -10.24 25.63 -11.62
C ARG A 55 -10.05 24.83 -12.90
N ARG A 56 -8.87 24.26 -13.18
CA ARG A 56 -8.59 23.74 -14.52
C ARG A 56 -8.51 22.23 -14.69
N ASN A 57 -8.31 21.41 -13.67
CA ASN A 57 -8.24 19.96 -13.87
C ASN A 57 -8.74 19.20 -12.63
N GLU A 58 -10.06 18.99 -12.52
CA GLU A 58 -10.54 17.77 -11.89
C GLU A 58 -10.57 16.69 -12.97
N PRO A 59 -9.78 15.60 -12.87
CA PRO A 59 -9.99 14.44 -13.72
C PRO A 59 -11.39 13.89 -13.41
N ALA A 60 -12.26 13.83 -14.43
CA ALA A 60 -13.65 13.41 -14.31
C ALA A 60 -13.85 12.02 -13.64
N ALA A 61 -12.81 11.19 -13.58
CA ALA A 61 -12.82 9.90 -12.88
C ALA A 61 -12.82 10.04 -11.35
N GLY A 62 -12.02 10.96 -10.79
CA GLY A 62 -11.93 11.16 -9.33
C GLY A 62 -13.19 11.76 -8.74
N ALA A 63 -13.85 12.67 -9.48
CA ALA A 63 -15.06 13.37 -9.02
C ALA A 63 -16.27 12.44 -8.82
N ARG A 64 -16.43 11.40 -9.67
CA ARG A 64 -17.50 10.40 -9.51
C ARG A 64 -17.29 9.54 -8.28
N THR A 65 -16.08 9.02 -8.11
CA THR A 65 -15.71 8.23 -6.93
C THR A 65 -15.83 9.05 -5.64
N LEU A 66 -15.50 10.34 -5.69
CA LEU A 66 -15.70 11.28 -4.59
C LEU A 66 -17.19 11.45 -4.24
N ALA A 67 -18.05 11.59 -5.26
CA ALA A 67 -19.48 11.72 -5.07
C ALA A 67 -20.11 10.46 -4.49
N GLU A 68 -19.68 9.28 -4.96
CA GLU A 68 -20.11 7.98 -4.43
C GLU A 68 -19.65 7.78 -2.97
N ALA A 69 -18.40 8.12 -2.64
CA ALA A 69 -17.89 8.09 -1.27
C ALA A 69 -18.74 8.99 -0.36
N ARG A 70 -18.99 10.24 -0.79
CA ARG A 70 -19.82 11.20 -0.04
C ARG A 70 -21.25 10.73 0.14
N ALA A 71 -21.86 10.15 -0.89
CA ALA A 71 -23.22 9.62 -0.81
C ALA A 71 -23.32 8.49 0.21
N ARG A 72 -22.36 7.54 0.22
CA ARG A 72 -22.30 6.47 1.23
C ARG A 72 -22.10 7.00 2.64
N LEU A 73 -21.28 8.03 2.81
CA LEU A 73 -21.04 8.66 4.12
C LEU A 73 -22.23 9.49 4.61
N ALA A 74 -23.08 10.00 3.71
CA ALA A 74 -24.27 10.76 4.11
C ALA A 74 -25.40 9.86 4.68
N ASP A 75 -25.46 8.60 4.26
CA ASP A 75 -26.48 7.61 4.65
C ASP A 75 -26.12 6.81 5.93
N ARG A 76 -25.32 7.41 6.83
CA ARG A 76 -24.64 6.74 7.94
C ARG A 76 -25.51 6.28 9.12
N SER A 77 -26.82 6.05 8.94
CA SER A 77 -27.65 5.51 10.03
C SER A 77 -27.14 4.16 10.55
N THR A 78 -26.33 3.43 9.76
CA THR A 78 -25.59 2.24 10.21
C THR A 78 -24.28 2.08 9.42
N TYR A 79 -23.14 2.50 9.98
CA TYR A 79 -21.81 2.32 9.35
C TYR A 79 -21.49 0.84 9.09
N TYR A 80 -21.83 -0.03 10.04
CA TYR A 80 -21.68 -1.47 9.95
C TYR A 80 -22.84 -2.17 10.66
N ASP A 81 -23.59 -2.99 9.93
CA ASP A 81 -24.67 -3.81 10.50
C ASP A 81 -24.14 -5.20 10.85
N ALA A 82 -23.74 -5.36 12.11
CA ALA A 82 -23.19 -6.62 12.61
C ALA A 82 -24.18 -7.79 12.56
N ALA A 83 -25.50 -7.53 12.65
CA ALA A 83 -26.50 -8.59 12.63
C ALA A 83 -26.71 -9.09 11.19
N ALA A 84 -26.81 -8.18 10.22
CA ALA A 84 -26.89 -8.53 8.81
C ALA A 84 -25.61 -9.24 8.33
N ASP A 85 -24.42 -8.74 8.69
CA ASP A 85 -23.17 -9.38 8.30
C ASP A 85 -23.01 -10.78 8.92
N ALA A 86 -23.46 -11.00 10.16
CA ALA A 86 -23.44 -12.32 10.77
C ALA A 86 -24.26 -13.34 9.95
N VAL A 87 -25.44 -12.96 9.45
CA VAL A 87 -26.26 -13.83 8.58
C VAL A 87 -25.52 -14.16 7.28
N VAL A 88 -24.91 -13.15 6.65
CA VAL A 88 -24.13 -13.33 5.42
C VAL A 88 -22.91 -14.22 5.66
N ARG A 89 -22.19 -14.02 6.77
CA ARG A 89 -21.04 -14.83 7.19
C ARG A 89 -21.42 -16.29 7.35
N GLU A 90 -22.48 -16.59 8.12
CA GLU A 90 -22.91 -17.98 8.34
C GLU A 90 -23.33 -18.64 7.02
N ALA A 91 -24.04 -17.92 6.15
CA ALA A 91 -24.43 -18.41 4.83
C ALA A 91 -23.20 -18.70 3.95
N TYR A 92 -22.21 -17.79 3.93
CA TYR A 92 -21.00 -17.92 3.12
C TYR A 92 -20.16 -19.14 3.53
N TRP A 93 -20.03 -19.40 4.84
CA TRP A 93 -19.22 -20.52 5.37
C TRP A 93 -20.04 -21.78 5.66
N THR A 94 -21.29 -21.85 5.19
CA THR A 94 -22.18 -22.97 5.45
C THR A 94 -21.56 -24.30 5.01
N GLY A 95 -21.62 -25.30 5.89
CA GLY A 95 -21.12 -26.66 5.63
C GLY A 95 -19.61 -26.84 5.85
N ILE A 96 -18.89 -25.79 6.27
CA ILE A 96 -17.45 -25.86 6.57
C ILE A 96 -17.26 -25.93 8.09
N SER A 97 -16.50 -26.92 8.56
CA SER A 97 -16.24 -27.12 9.99
C SER A 97 -14.76 -27.32 10.27
N ALA A 98 -14.24 -26.60 11.26
CA ALA A 98 -12.81 -26.59 11.62
C ALA A 98 -12.27 -27.92 12.20
N GLY A 99 -13.11 -28.95 12.30
CA GLY A 99 -12.76 -30.29 12.79
C GLY A 99 -12.72 -31.38 11.71
N THR A 100 -13.06 -31.07 10.46
CA THR A 100 -13.12 -32.09 9.39
C THR A 100 -11.77 -32.30 8.72
N ALA A 101 -11.50 -33.52 8.27
CA ALA A 101 -10.36 -33.79 7.40
C ALA A 101 -10.45 -32.92 6.13
N GLY A 102 -9.32 -32.33 5.72
CA GLY A 102 -9.29 -31.43 4.56
C GLY A 102 -9.87 -30.03 4.80
N PHE A 103 -10.05 -29.61 6.06
CA PHE A 103 -10.59 -28.29 6.41
C PHE A 103 -9.84 -27.14 5.71
N THR A 104 -8.50 -27.10 5.79
CA THR A 104 -7.68 -26.08 5.13
C THR A 104 -7.91 -26.05 3.62
N GLN A 105 -7.95 -27.22 2.97
CA GLN A 105 -8.17 -27.34 1.52
C GLN A 105 -9.57 -26.87 1.13
N THR A 106 -10.58 -27.14 1.97
CA THR A 106 -11.96 -26.69 1.78
C THR A 106 -12.05 -25.17 1.88
N VAL A 107 -11.40 -24.57 2.89
CA VAL A 107 -11.32 -23.12 3.04
C VAL A 107 -10.61 -22.49 1.84
N ALA A 108 -9.40 -22.95 1.50
CA ALA A 108 -8.65 -22.46 0.34
C ALA A 108 -9.43 -22.59 -0.98
N GLY A 109 -10.13 -23.72 -1.17
CA GLY A 109 -11.01 -23.96 -2.31
C GLY A 109 -12.16 -22.95 -2.37
N THR A 110 -12.82 -22.71 -1.23
CA THR A 110 -13.91 -21.73 -1.09
C THR A 110 -13.43 -20.33 -1.44
N LEU A 111 -12.28 -19.90 -0.88
CA LEU A 111 -11.68 -18.60 -1.16
C LEU A 111 -11.38 -18.40 -2.65
N LYS A 112 -10.93 -19.45 -3.33
CA LYS A 112 -10.65 -19.40 -4.77
C LYS A 112 -11.93 -19.35 -5.60
N GLN A 113 -12.93 -20.15 -5.27
CA GLN A 113 -14.18 -20.28 -6.03
C GLN A 113 -15.08 -19.04 -5.90
N THR A 114 -15.07 -18.39 -4.74
CA THR A 114 -15.93 -17.23 -4.43
C THR A 114 -15.33 -15.89 -4.82
N HIS A 115 -14.03 -15.83 -5.14
CA HIS A 115 -13.40 -14.63 -5.70
C HIS A 115 -13.82 -14.48 -7.18
N THR A 116 -15.08 -14.11 -7.40
CA THR A 116 -15.72 -14.06 -8.72
C THR A 116 -15.48 -12.76 -9.48
N THR A 117 -15.05 -11.71 -8.78
CA THR A 117 -14.82 -10.39 -9.38
C THR A 117 -13.41 -9.89 -9.06
N PRO A 118 -12.38 -10.38 -9.77
CA PRO A 118 -11.04 -9.82 -9.70
C PRO A 118 -11.03 -8.33 -10.04
N LEU A 119 -10.52 -7.53 -9.12
CA LEU A 119 -10.39 -6.09 -9.30
C LEU A 119 -8.98 -5.74 -9.78
N ASN A 120 -8.86 -4.60 -10.46
CA ASN A 120 -7.55 -4.03 -10.77
C ASN A 120 -7.02 -3.26 -9.55
N TYR A 121 -5.71 -3.02 -9.52
CA TYR A 121 -5.08 -2.18 -8.50
C TYR A 121 -5.44 -0.70 -8.69
N GLU A 122 -6.60 -0.29 -8.16
CA GLU A 122 -7.10 1.09 -8.16
C GLU A 122 -7.62 1.48 -6.76
N PRO A 123 -6.73 1.76 -5.78
CA PRO A 123 -7.10 2.04 -4.40
C PRO A 123 -8.08 3.20 -4.25
N SER A 124 -7.95 4.23 -5.08
CA SER A 124 -8.87 5.38 -5.10
C SER A 124 -10.31 5.00 -5.40
N LYS A 125 -10.55 3.91 -6.14
CA LYS A 125 -11.89 3.38 -6.45
C LYS A 125 -12.37 2.33 -5.45
N HIS A 126 -11.47 1.50 -4.95
CA HIS A 126 -11.86 0.26 -4.26
C HIS A 126 -11.54 0.25 -2.76
N VAL A 127 -10.54 1.02 -2.31
CA VAL A 127 -10.06 0.98 -0.91
C VAL A 127 -10.61 2.18 -0.13
N TYR A 128 -10.21 3.40 -0.47
CA TYR A 128 -10.50 4.59 0.34
C TYR A 128 -11.98 5.00 0.41
N PRO A 129 -12.79 4.86 -0.68
CA PRO A 129 -14.16 5.36 -0.66
C PRO A 129 -15.08 4.73 0.38
N TRP A 130 -14.80 3.49 0.77
CA TRP A 130 -15.70 2.76 1.66
C TRP A 130 -15.02 1.63 2.44
N VAL A 131 -14.21 0.81 1.77
CA VAL A 131 -13.62 -0.38 2.36
C VAL A 131 -12.78 0.02 3.57
N ASP A 132 -11.89 1.00 3.44
CA ASP A 132 -10.97 1.38 4.53
C ASP A 132 -11.45 2.49 5.46
N VAL A 133 -12.69 2.95 5.26
CA VAL A 133 -13.31 3.97 6.12
C VAL A 133 -13.54 3.37 7.50
N ARG A 134 -13.26 4.13 8.56
CA ARG A 134 -13.48 3.78 9.97
C ARG A 134 -14.81 4.35 10.51
N PRO A 135 -15.25 3.96 11.73
CA PRO A 135 -16.48 4.50 12.34
C PRO A 135 -16.51 6.03 12.46
N ASN A 136 -15.36 6.68 12.55
CA ASN A 136 -15.23 8.16 12.56
C ASN A 136 -15.31 8.84 11.17
N ALA A 137 -15.62 8.10 10.10
CA ALA A 137 -15.63 8.55 8.69
C ALA A 137 -14.25 8.88 8.12
N MET A 138 -13.18 8.56 8.84
CA MET A 138 -11.81 8.78 8.39
C MET A 138 -11.21 7.49 7.83
N VAL A 139 -10.16 7.65 7.04
CA VAL A 139 -9.26 6.57 6.65
C VAL A 139 -7.98 6.73 7.46
N GLN A 140 -7.45 5.61 7.94
CA GLN A 140 -6.23 5.59 8.75
C GLN A 140 -5.15 4.76 8.07
N SER A 141 -3.92 5.28 8.08
CA SER A 141 -2.73 4.54 7.69
C SER A 141 -2.53 3.30 8.56
N ILE A 142 -2.29 2.15 7.92
CA ILE A 142 -2.10 0.87 8.58
C ILE A 142 -0.88 0.84 9.53
N TYR A 143 0.15 1.66 9.26
CA TYR A 143 1.41 1.63 10.00
C TYR A 143 1.59 2.82 10.95
N SER A 144 1.37 4.05 10.48
CA SER A 144 1.62 5.27 11.27
C SER A 144 0.47 5.66 12.18
N GLY A 145 -0.75 5.24 11.85
CA GLY A 145 -1.97 5.74 12.48
C GLY A 145 -2.39 7.13 12.00
N PHE A 146 -1.72 7.72 11.00
CA PHE A 146 -2.15 8.96 10.36
C PHE A 146 -3.58 8.84 9.84
N GLU A 147 -4.44 9.80 10.18
CA GLU A 147 -5.83 9.83 9.76
C GLU A 147 -6.12 11.01 8.84
N ALA A 148 -6.87 10.75 7.77
CA ALA A 148 -7.40 11.77 6.88
C ALA A 148 -8.75 11.33 6.28
N THR A 149 -9.47 12.26 5.66
CA THR A 149 -10.74 11.96 4.99
C THR A 149 -10.51 11.08 3.76
N PRO A 150 -11.46 10.22 3.34
CA PRO A 150 -11.39 9.50 2.06
C PRO A 150 -11.03 10.40 0.87
N GLU A 151 -11.60 11.61 0.84
CA GLU A 151 -11.33 12.63 -0.18
C GLU A 151 -9.84 12.96 -0.31
N TYR A 152 -9.13 13.02 0.82
CA TYR A 152 -7.70 13.34 0.84
C TYR A 152 -6.90 12.25 0.11
N PHE A 153 -7.14 10.99 0.43
CA PHE A 153 -6.46 9.85 -0.21
C PHE A 153 -6.79 9.75 -1.70
N ILE A 154 -8.07 9.94 -2.07
CA ILE A 154 -8.52 9.93 -3.46
C ILE A 154 -7.86 11.05 -4.27
N GLN A 155 -7.80 12.27 -3.72
CA GLN A 155 -7.17 13.41 -4.39
C GLN A 155 -5.65 13.25 -4.49
N ALA A 156 -5.01 12.73 -3.45
CA ALA A 156 -3.57 12.46 -3.45
C ALA A 156 -3.20 11.44 -4.53
N ASP A 157 -3.95 10.34 -4.65
CA ASP A 157 -3.69 9.34 -5.70
C ASP A 157 -4.02 9.86 -7.11
N ALA A 158 -5.03 10.73 -7.25
CA ALA A 158 -5.32 11.39 -8.53
C ALA A 158 -4.16 12.31 -8.98
N GLU A 159 -3.54 13.02 -8.04
CA GLU A 159 -2.36 13.85 -8.32
C GLU A 159 -1.13 13.00 -8.67
N VAL A 160 -0.94 11.88 -7.97
CA VAL A 160 0.12 10.90 -8.31
C VAL A 160 -0.05 10.39 -9.74
N GLU A 161 -1.28 10.06 -10.15
CA GLU A 161 -1.53 9.58 -11.52
C GLU A 161 -1.33 10.67 -12.57
N ARG A 162 -1.69 11.93 -12.28
CA ARG A 162 -1.39 13.07 -13.14
C ARG A 162 0.12 13.23 -13.34
N LEU A 163 0.89 13.25 -12.25
CA LEU A 163 2.35 13.38 -12.30
C LEU A 163 3.01 12.19 -13.00
N ARG A 164 2.51 10.97 -12.78
CA ARG A 164 2.99 9.77 -13.45
C ARG A 164 2.78 9.86 -14.97
N THR A 165 1.62 10.37 -15.40
CA THR A 165 1.28 10.56 -16.81
C THR A 165 2.17 11.62 -17.45
N GLU A 166 2.37 12.76 -16.81
CA GLU A 166 3.27 13.83 -17.30
C GLU A 166 4.72 13.34 -17.38
N ALA A 167 5.19 12.57 -16.40
CA ALA A 167 6.52 11.98 -16.43
C ALA A 167 6.68 10.95 -17.55
N ARG A 168 5.64 10.14 -17.81
CA ARG A 168 5.60 9.19 -18.93
C ARG A 168 5.72 9.93 -20.27
N GLU A 169 4.88 10.92 -20.49
CA GLU A 169 4.87 11.73 -21.72
C GLU A 169 6.24 12.40 -21.94
N ALA A 170 6.82 13.00 -20.90
CA ALA A 170 8.14 13.62 -20.98
C ALA A 170 9.29 12.63 -21.30
N LEU A 171 9.18 11.36 -20.89
CA LEU A 171 10.15 10.32 -21.24
C LEU A 171 10.00 9.91 -22.71
N LEU A 172 8.77 9.72 -23.17
CA LEU A 172 8.45 9.39 -24.56
C LEU A 172 8.94 10.49 -25.51
N GLU A 173 8.73 11.76 -25.17
CA GLU A 173 9.23 12.92 -25.93
C GLU A 173 10.77 12.97 -26.03
N ARG A 174 11.46 12.41 -25.03
CA ARG A 174 12.93 12.27 -25.02
C ARG A 174 13.43 11.04 -25.76
N GLY A 175 12.55 10.29 -26.41
CA GLY A 175 12.89 9.09 -27.18
C GLY A 175 13.10 7.83 -26.32
N VAL A 176 12.69 7.85 -25.04
CA VAL A 176 12.62 6.62 -24.23
C VAL A 176 11.45 5.79 -24.76
N LEU A 177 11.70 4.53 -25.08
CA LEU A 177 10.66 3.63 -25.56
C LEU A 177 9.77 3.16 -24.41
N GLU A 178 8.47 3.03 -24.69
CA GLU A 178 7.54 2.43 -23.74
C GLU A 178 7.95 0.98 -23.45
N SER A 179 8.20 0.67 -22.17
CA SER A 179 8.64 -0.64 -21.73
C SER A 179 8.14 -0.94 -20.32
N THR A 180 8.17 -2.23 -19.95
CA THR A 180 7.82 -2.69 -18.61
C THR A 180 8.72 -2.11 -17.52
N GLU A 181 10.01 -1.88 -17.83
CA GLU A 181 10.98 -1.27 -16.93
C GLU A 181 10.68 0.22 -16.71
N MET A 182 10.30 0.93 -17.77
CA MET A 182 9.89 2.34 -17.66
C MET A 182 8.66 2.47 -16.76
N GLU A 183 7.64 1.65 -16.98
CA GLU A 183 6.42 1.66 -16.15
C GLU A 183 6.71 1.28 -14.69
N ALA A 184 7.58 0.29 -14.46
CA ALA A 184 7.97 -0.10 -13.11
C ALA A 184 8.73 1.02 -12.38
N MET A 185 9.60 1.75 -13.10
CA MET A 185 10.30 2.93 -12.57
C MET A 185 9.31 4.04 -12.20
N LEU A 186 8.35 4.34 -13.09
CA LEU A 186 7.31 5.34 -12.84
C LEU A 186 6.43 4.96 -11.63
N GLU A 187 6.02 3.70 -11.51
CA GLU A 187 5.25 3.21 -10.36
C GLU A 187 6.05 3.31 -9.05
N ALA A 188 7.36 3.02 -9.08
CA ALA A 188 8.22 3.13 -7.91
C ALA A 188 8.44 4.59 -7.47
N GLN A 189 8.49 5.52 -8.43
CA GLN A 189 8.68 6.94 -8.16
C GLN A 189 7.38 7.65 -7.72
N PHE A 190 6.24 7.21 -8.26
CA PHE A 190 4.93 7.82 -8.06
C PHE A 190 4.02 6.80 -7.38
N GLN A 191 4.24 6.55 -6.09
CA GLN A 191 3.47 5.55 -5.33
C GLN A 191 2.12 6.10 -4.86
N TYR A 192 1.10 5.24 -4.89
CA TYR A 192 -0.18 5.52 -4.27
C TYR A 192 -0.11 5.42 -2.75
N ASN A 193 -1.11 5.99 -2.08
CA ASN A 193 -1.31 5.91 -0.64
C ASN A 193 -1.89 4.53 -0.21
N CYS A 194 -1.37 3.45 -0.79
CA CYS A 194 -1.82 2.10 -0.55
C CYS A 194 -0.64 1.15 -0.33
N GLU A 195 -0.72 0.38 0.74
CA GLU A 195 0.18 -0.70 1.10
C GLU A 195 -0.33 -2.02 0.50
N HIS A 196 0.57 -2.75 -0.14
CA HIS A 196 0.43 -4.19 -0.36
C HIS A 196 1.16 -4.93 0.77
N VAL A 197 0.41 -5.41 1.78
CA VAL A 197 1.01 -6.06 2.97
C VAL A 197 1.85 -7.26 2.56
N VAL A 198 1.40 -8.02 1.55
CA VAL A 198 2.24 -8.95 0.81
C VAL A 198 2.87 -8.21 -0.38
N PRO A 199 4.21 -7.97 -0.40
CA PRO A 199 4.85 -7.16 -1.43
C PRO A 199 4.58 -7.68 -2.84
N GLN A 200 4.25 -6.77 -3.76
CA GLN A 200 3.96 -7.13 -5.16
C GLN A 200 5.11 -7.86 -5.85
N SER A 201 6.35 -7.57 -5.45
CA SER A 201 7.56 -8.21 -5.98
C SER A 201 7.63 -9.71 -5.67
N TRP A 202 6.93 -10.20 -4.64
CA TRP A 202 6.96 -11.60 -4.24
C TRP A 202 6.08 -12.50 -5.13
N PHE A 203 5.11 -11.92 -5.82
CA PHE A 203 4.21 -12.63 -6.74
C PHE A 203 4.26 -12.07 -8.17
N GLY A 204 5.22 -11.18 -8.46
CA GLY A 204 5.46 -10.64 -9.79
C GLY A 204 4.30 -9.77 -10.30
N LYS A 205 3.61 -9.05 -9.42
CA LYS A 205 2.46 -8.19 -9.75
C LYS A 205 1.31 -8.89 -10.49
N LYS A 206 1.23 -10.23 -10.42
CA LYS A 206 0.21 -11.03 -11.11
C LYS A 206 -1.19 -10.78 -10.55
N GLU A 207 -2.17 -10.69 -11.43
CA GLU A 207 -3.57 -10.75 -11.05
C GLU A 207 -4.02 -12.20 -10.77
N PRO A 208 -5.02 -12.42 -9.90
CA PRO A 208 -5.81 -11.42 -9.16
C PRO A 208 -5.16 -10.95 -7.85
N MET A 209 -3.94 -11.39 -7.54
CA MET A 209 -3.29 -11.06 -6.25
C MET A 209 -3.06 -9.55 -6.11
N ARG A 210 -2.72 -8.84 -7.18
CA ARG A 210 -2.38 -7.41 -7.09
C ARG A 210 -3.58 -6.55 -6.68
N GLY A 211 -4.78 -6.86 -7.17
CA GLY A 211 -6.02 -6.14 -6.83
C GLY A 211 -6.85 -6.75 -5.70
N ASP A 212 -6.45 -7.85 -5.07
CA ASP A 212 -7.20 -8.43 -3.96
C ASP A 212 -7.17 -7.51 -2.71
N LEU A 213 -8.30 -6.87 -2.44
CA LEU A 213 -8.50 -5.91 -1.35
C LEU A 213 -8.22 -6.45 0.06
N HIS A 214 -8.20 -7.78 0.28
CA HIS A 214 -7.93 -8.35 1.61
C HIS A 214 -6.50 -8.13 2.09
N HIS A 215 -5.57 -7.73 1.22
CA HIS A 215 -4.21 -7.33 1.61
C HIS A 215 -3.80 -5.91 1.16
N LEU A 216 -4.78 -5.10 0.74
CA LEU A 216 -4.60 -3.68 0.40
C LEU A 216 -5.11 -2.78 1.51
N PHE A 217 -4.25 -1.93 2.04
CA PHE A 217 -4.58 -1.00 3.12
C PHE A 217 -4.10 0.41 2.80
N SER A 218 -4.76 1.43 3.32
CA SER A 218 -4.29 2.81 3.19
C SER A 218 -2.98 2.97 3.95
N CYS A 219 -2.01 3.64 3.34
CA CYS A 219 -0.67 3.84 3.88
C CYS A 219 0.03 4.96 3.12
N GLU A 220 0.61 5.93 3.81
CA GLU A 220 1.33 7.01 3.12
C GLU A 220 2.56 6.44 2.38
N PRO A 221 2.92 6.99 1.19
CA PRO A 221 4.08 6.56 0.42
C PRO A 221 5.37 6.48 1.24
N ARG A 222 5.54 7.37 2.22
CA ARG A 222 6.68 7.35 3.15
C ARG A 222 6.74 6.04 3.96
N CYS A 223 5.63 5.58 4.53
CA CYS A 223 5.60 4.36 5.32
C CYS A 223 5.65 3.10 4.45
N ASN A 224 4.97 3.11 3.30
CA ASN A 224 5.07 2.05 2.30
C ASN A 224 6.53 1.87 1.81
N SER A 225 7.18 2.98 1.42
CA SER A 225 8.60 2.98 1.06
C SER A 225 9.53 2.56 2.20
N PHE A 226 9.29 3.04 3.43
CA PHE A 226 10.06 2.64 4.61
C PHE A 226 9.99 1.14 4.86
N ARG A 227 8.80 0.53 4.70
CA ARG A 227 8.59 -0.90 4.86
C ARG A 227 9.25 -1.72 3.75
N SER A 228 9.36 -1.18 2.53
CA SER A 228 9.97 -1.85 1.36
C SER A 228 9.29 -3.20 1.03
N ASN A 229 10.07 -4.25 0.77
CA ASN A 229 9.59 -5.61 0.54
C ASN A 229 9.93 -6.55 1.71
N TYR A 230 10.14 -6.00 2.91
CA TYR A 230 10.61 -6.75 4.05
C TYR A 230 9.51 -7.62 4.68
N PRO A 231 9.81 -8.87 5.06
CA PRO A 231 8.88 -9.74 5.78
C PRO A 231 8.56 -9.19 7.17
N LEU A 232 7.33 -9.46 7.61
CA LEU A 232 6.86 -9.08 8.93
C LEU A 232 7.52 -9.92 10.02
N VAL A 233 8.04 -9.25 11.05
CA VAL A 233 8.67 -9.88 12.23
C VAL A 233 8.33 -9.10 13.51
N GLN A 234 8.51 -9.76 14.65
CA GLN A 234 8.65 -9.12 15.94
C GLN A 234 10.14 -9.12 16.26
N HIS A 235 10.80 -7.96 16.40
CA HIS A 235 12.19 -8.00 16.87
C HIS A 235 12.24 -8.08 18.40
N GLU A 236 13.21 -8.83 18.91
CA GLU A 236 13.28 -9.25 20.31
C GLU A 236 13.66 -8.11 21.26
N PHE A 237 14.51 -7.19 20.82
CA PHE A 237 14.97 -6.08 21.65
C PHE A 237 14.01 -4.91 21.55
N GLU A 238 13.58 -4.39 22.70
CA GLU A 238 12.84 -3.13 22.76
C GLU A 238 13.76 -1.98 22.34
N ARG A 239 13.44 -1.38 21.20
CA ARG A 239 14.02 -0.11 20.75
C ARG A 239 12.89 0.82 20.35
N THR A 240 13.16 2.13 20.36
CA THR A 240 12.19 3.13 19.90
C THR A 240 11.77 2.83 18.47
N MET A 241 10.48 2.60 18.27
CA MET A 241 9.91 2.50 16.92
C MET A 241 9.86 3.90 16.29
N GLN A 242 10.18 3.98 15.00
CA GLN A 242 9.87 5.16 14.23
C GLN A 242 8.36 5.21 13.96
N ASP A 243 7.92 6.30 13.34
CA ASP A 243 6.50 6.54 13.15
C ASP A 243 5.77 5.42 12.37
N CYS A 244 6.41 4.80 11.38
CA CYS A 244 5.83 3.68 10.64
C CYS A 244 6.06 2.30 11.32
N GLY A 245 7.09 2.18 12.15
CA GLY A 245 7.58 0.89 12.65
C GLY A 245 9.09 0.86 12.76
N ARG A 246 9.66 -0.33 12.62
CA ARG A 246 11.10 -0.59 12.69
C ARG A 246 11.52 -1.51 11.56
N VAL A 247 12.65 -1.20 10.94
CA VAL A 247 13.36 -2.10 10.01
C VAL A 247 14.72 -2.45 10.62
N GLU A 248 15.01 -3.74 10.73
CA GLU A 248 16.29 -4.29 11.19
C GLU A 248 16.51 -5.65 10.49
N ASP A 249 17.72 -5.92 9.99
CA ASP A 249 18.09 -7.15 9.28
C ASP A 249 17.15 -7.55 8.13
N ASP A 250 16.83 -6.58 7.27
CA ASP A 250 15.90 -6.74 6.14
C ASP A 250 14.54 -7.34 6.56
N ALA A 251 14.07 -6.99 7.76
CA ALA A 251 12.79 -7.40 8.30
C ALA A 251 12.08 -6.20 8.94
N PHE A 252 10.75 -6.20 8.91
CA PHE A 252 9.94 -5.07 9.34
C PHE A 252 8.98 -5.45 10.47
N GLU A 253 9.01 -4.67 11.54
CA GLU A 253 8.02 -4.68 12.61
C GLU A 253 7.17 -3.40 12.53
N PRO A 254 5.86 -3.49 12.23
CA PRO A 254 5.02 -2.32 12.14
C PRO A 254 4.70 -1.76 13.54
N LYS A 255 4.55 -0.42 13.63
CA LYS A 255 4.12 0.25 14.86
C LYS A 255 2.62 0.02 15.12
N GLY A 256 1.80 0.25 14.11
CA GLY A 256 0.35 -0.01 14.11
C GLY A 256 -0.05 -1.24 13.29
N GLY A 257 -1.32 -1.64 13.36
CA GLY A 257 -1.91 -2.58 12.40
C GLY A 257 -1.47 -4.05 12.49
N LYS A 258 -0.66 -4.45 13.49
CA LYS A 258 -0.10 -5.81 13.65
C LYS A 258 -1.10 -6.95 13.42
N GLY A 259 -2.28 -6.88 14.04
CA GLY A 259 -3.35 -7.88 13.87
C GLY A 259 -3.88 -7.97 12.44
N ALA A 260 -4.22 -6.83 11.84
CA ALA A 260 -4.78 -6.75 10.50
C ALA A 260 -3.78 -7.22 9.43
N VAL A 261 -2.51 -6.79 9.52
CA VAL A 261 -1.48 -7.23 8.57
C VAL A 261 -1.12 -8.71 8.73
N ALA A 262 -1.20 -9.25 9.95
CA ALA A 262 -1.05 -10.67 10.20
C ALA A 262 -2.18 -11.46 9.54
N ARG A 263 -3.45 -11.08 9.76
CA ARG A 263 -4.61 -11.73 9.14
C ARG A 263 -4.62 -11.63 7.62
N ALA A 264 -4.25 -10.48 7.06
CA ALA A 264 -4.12 -10.31 5.61
C ALA A 264 -3.06 -11.24 5.01
N THR A 265 -1.90 -11.36 5.68
CA THR A 265 -0.82 -12.24 5.24
C THR A 265 -1.21 -13.72 5.35
N LEU A 266 -1.80 -14.14 6.46
CA LEU A 266 -2.29 -15.50 6.67
C LEU A 266 -3.40 -15.84 5.67
N TYR A 267 -4.33 -14.92 5.40
CA TYR A 267 -5.32 -15.05 4.32
C TYR A 267 -4.64 -15.27 2.96
N PHE A 268 -3.62 -14.48 2.64
CA PHE A 268 -2.90 -14.60 1.37
C PHE A 268 -2.25 -15.98 1.22
N MET A 269 -1.70 -16.54 2.30
CA MET A 269 -1.15 -17.90 2.32
C MET A 269 -2.21 -18.97 2.00
N LEU A 270 -3.44 -18.79 2.48
CA LEU A 270 -4.56 -19.71 2.20
C LEU A 270 -5.08 -19.53 0.77
N ARG A 271 -5.24 -18.28 0.32
CA ARG A 271 -5.83 -17.94 -0.99
C ARG A 271 -4.86 -18.22 -2.14
N TYR A 272 -3.56 -18.05 -1.92
CA TYR A 272 -2.51 -18.10 -2.94
C TYR A 272 -1.32 -18.98 -2.47
N PRO A 273 -1.53 -20.30 -2.29
CA PRO A 273 -0.46 -21.21 -1.90
C PRO A 273 0.71 -21.19 -2.91
N GLY A 274 1.92 -21.36 -2.41
CA GLY A 274 3.17 -21.42 -3.18
C GLY A 274 3.92 -20.09 -3.35
N TYR A 275 3.31 -18.94 -3.06
CA TYR A 275 3.95 -17.64 -3.28
C TYR A 275 4.81 -17.15 -2.11
N VAL A 276 4.32 -17.31 -0.88
CA VAL A 276 4.93 -16.64 0.29
C VAL A 276 5.32 -17.59 1.41
N GLY A 277 4.94 -18.87 1.36
CA GLY A 277 5.12 -19.80 2.48
C GLY A 277 6.55 -19.89 3.00
N ARG A 278 7.54 -20.06 2.11
CA ARG A 278 8.96 -20.11 2.49
C ARG A 278 9.46 -18.84 3.20
N ARG A 279 8.88 -17.66 2.89
CA ARG A 279 9.28 -16.38 3.49
C ARG A 279 8.78 -16.25 4.92
N TYR A 280 7.68 -16.93 5.24
CA TYR A 280 7.06 -16.93 6.56
C TYR A 280 7.29 -18.23 7.33
N ALA A 281 8.15 -19.13 6.88
CA ALA A 281 8.54 -20.33 7.60
C ALA A 281 9.01 -20.05 9.05
N GLY A 282 8.76 -21.02 9.95
CA GLY A 282 9.29 -21.01 11.31
C GLY A 282 8.82 -19.82 12.17
N GLN A 283 9.76 -19.02 12.68
CA GLN A 283 9.49 -17.96 13.65
C GLN A 283 8.58 -16.85 13.10
N ARG A 284 8.61 -16.62 11.79
CA ARG A 284 7.80 -15.58 11.15
C ARG A 284 6.31 -15.96 11.12
N LEU A 285 5.96 -17.20 10.79
CA LEU A 285 4.58 -17.70 10.90
C LEU A 285 4.10 -17.64 12.36
N LYS A 286 4.96 -18.03 13.32
CA LYS A 286 4.64 -17.90 14.75
C LYS A 286 4.34 -16.45 15.14
N THR A 287 5.08 -15.49 14.57
CA THR A 287 4.83 -14.06 14.79
C THR A 287 3.46 -13.64 14.26
N LEU A 288 3.11 -14.02 13.02
CA LEU A 288 1.80 -13.71 12.44
C LEU A 288 0.66 -14.30 13.29
N LEU A 289 0.77 -15.56 13.70
CA LEU A 289 -0.22 -16.21 14.54
C LEU A 289 -0.32 -15.56 15.93
N ALA A 290 0.80 -15.14 16.51
CA ALA A 290 0.83 -14.44 17.79
C ALA A 290 0.15 -13.07 17.71
N TRP A 291 0.46 -12.27 16.68
CA TRP A 291 -0.23 -10.98 16.48
C TRP A 291 -1.71 -11.16 16.18
N HIS A 292 -2.09 -12.17 15.38
CA HIS A 292 -3.49 -12.49 15.15
C HIS A 292 -4.24 -12.80 16.46
N ALA A 293 -3.64 -13.62 17.34
CA ALA A 293 -4.23 -13.98 18.62
C ALA A 293 -4.27 -12.80 19.61
N GLN A 294 -3.25 -11.94 19.59
CA GLN A 294 -3.15 -10.78 20.49
C GLN A 294 -4.14 -9.67 20.13
N TYR A 295 -4.41 -9.47 18.84
CA TYR A 295 -5.22 -8.36 18.35
C TYR A 295 -6.46 -8.90 17.62
N ALA A 296 -7.54 -9.16 18.35
CA ALA A 296 -8.81 -9.63 17.77
C ALA A 296 -9.37 -8.64 16.72
N PRO A 297 -10.10 -9.11 15.68
CA PRO A 297 -10.69 -8.22 14.69
C PRO A 297 -11.69 -7.23 15.31
N ASP A 298 -11.47 -5.95 15.03
CA ASP A 298 -12.34 -4.87 15.48
C ASP A 298 -13.53 -4.63 14.52
N GLU A 299 -14.34 -3.63 14.80
CA GLU A 299 -15.48 -3.25 13.95
C GLU A 299 -15.04 -2.81 12.54
N TRP A 300 -13.87 -2.16 12.42
CA TRP A 300 -13.34 -1.72 11.12
C TRP A 300 -12.90 -2.91 10.27
N GLU A 301 -12.25 -3.92 10.84
CA GLU A 301 -11.90 -5.14 10.09
C GLU A 301 -13.13 -5.93 9.65
N LYS A 302 -14.16 -6.02 10.49
CA LYS A 302 -15.42 -6.69 10.13
C LYS A 302 -16.16 -5.95 9.02
N HIS A 303 -16.27 -4.62 9.14
CA HIS A 303 -16.75 -3.74 8.09
C HIS A 303 -15.99 -3.94 6.78
N ARG A 304 -14.66 -3.90 6.83
CA ARG A 304 -13.79 -4.17 5.67
C ARG A 304 -14.12 -5.51 5.03
N ASN A 305 -14.19 -6.58 5.82
CA ASN A 305 -14.44 -7.92 5.31
C ASN A 305 -15.81 -8.00 4.59
N ALA A 306 -16.84 -7.39 5.16
CA ALA A 306 -18.18 -7.30 4.56
C ALA A 306 -18.19 -6.47 3.27
N ALA A 307 -17.53 -5.30 3.27
CA ALA A 307 -17.43 -4.43 2.10
C ALA A 307 -16.64 -5.09 0.96
N ILE A 308 -15.56 -5.80 1.28
CA ILE A 308 -14.75 -6.54 0.31
C ILE A 308 -15.55 -7.69 -0.31
N TYR A 309 -16.32 -8.42 0.51
CA TYR A 309 -17.21 -9.47 0.02
C TYR A 309 -18.17 -8.98 -1.07
N VAL A 310 -18.78 -7.81 -0.87
CA VAL A 310 -19.67 -7.19 -1.87
C VAL A 310 -18.93 -6.86 -3.18
N LEU A 311 -17.66 -6.50 -3.11
CA LEU A 311 -16.88 -6.06 -4.27
C LEU A 311 -16.22 -7.19 -5.06
N GLN A 312 -15.65 -8.21 -4.40
CA GLN A 312 -14.89 -9.29 -5.07
C GLN A 312 -15.44 -10.71 -4.83
N GLY A 313 -16.37 -10.88 -3.88
CA GLY A 313 -17.12 -12.11 -3.65
C GLY A 313 -16.58 -13.05 -2.57
N ASN A 314 -15.32 -12.90 -2.16
CA ASN A 314 -14.65 -13.74 -1.15
C ASN A 314 -14.47 -13.01 0.19
N ARG A 315 -14.48 -13.78 1.29
CA ARG A 315 -14.28 -13.30 2.68
C ARG A 315 -12.96 -13.80 3.27
N ASN A 316 -12.38 -13.04 4.20
CA ASN A 316 -11.24 -13.48 4.99
C ASN A 316 -11.72 -14.30 6.22
N PRO A 317 -11.40 -15.61 6.29
CA PRO A 317 -11.90 -16.48 7.36
C PRO A 317 -11.36 -16.09 8.73
N LEU A 318 -10.20 -15.43 8.79
CA LEU A 318 -9.57 -15.06 10.06
C LEU A 318 -10.16 -13.79 10.66
N ILE A 319 -10.98 -13.05 9.91
CA ILE A 319 -11.81 -11.97 10.44
C ILE A 319 -13.16 -12.53 10.90
N ASP A 320 -13.75 -13.43 10.11
CA ASP A 320 -15.05 -14.05 10.38
C ASP A 320 -15.03 -15.02 11.57
N PHE A 321 -14.00 -15.87 11.61
CA PHE A 321 -13.77 -16.92 12.61
C PHE A 321 -12.30 -16.93 13.05
N PRO A 322 -11.86 -15.97 13.90
CA PRO A 322 -10.47 -15.84 14.30
C PRO A 322 -9.86 -17.12 14.89
N GLU A 323 -10.66 -17.94 15.57
CA GLU A 323 -10.27 -19.20 16.16
C GLU A 323 -9.88 -20.27 15.13
N TRP A 324 -10.29 -20.14 13.86
CA TRP A 324 -9.91 -21.06 12.79
C TRP A 324 -8.40 -21.05 12.54
N ALA A 325 -7.68 -19.97 12.91
CA ALA A 325 -6.22 -19.91 12.84
C ALA A 325 -5.52 -21.09 13.55
N LEU A 326 -6.14 -21.66 14.61
CA LEU A 326 -5.60 -22.80 15.35
C LEU A 326 -5.76 -24.15 14.62
N ARG A 327 -6.59 -24.19 13.58
CA ARG A 327 -6.97 -25.41 12.85
C ARG A 327 -6.49 -25.39 11.41
N LEU A 328 -6.33 -24.20 10.84
CA LEU A 328 -5.80 -23.99 9.50
C LEU A 328 -4.31 -24.31 9.45
N GLN A 329 -3.91 -24.95 8.35
CA GLN A 329 -2.51 -25.22 8.04
C GLN A 329 -2.01 -24.16 7.07
N PHE A 330 -0.94 -23.47 7.45
CA PHE A 330 -0.30 -22.46 6.62
C PHE A 330 1.02 -23.02 6.09
N GLU A 331 1.34 -22.79 4.82
CA GLU A 331 2.61 -23.22 4.25
C GLU A 331 3.77 -22.46 4.91
N GLY A 332 4.64 -23.15 5.64
CA GLY A 332 5.78 -22.58 6.33
C GLY A 332 6.68 -23.64 6.92
#